data_AF-A0A2T2R3D2-F1
#
_entry.id   AF-A0A2T2R3D2-F1
#
_cell.length_a   1.000
_cell.length_b   1.000
_cell.length_c   1.000
_cell.angle_alpha   90.00
_cell.angle_beta   90.00
_cell.angle_gamma   90.00
#
_symmetry.space_group_name_H-M   'P 1'
#
loop_
_entity.id
_entity.type
_entity.pdbx_description
1 polymer ?
#
loop_
_entity_poly.entity_id
_entity_poly.type
_entity_poly.pdbx_seq_one_letter_code
_entity_poly.pdbx_strand_id
1 'polypeptide(L)' 'QPGALTVPAGTTITWRNSDVAAHTVTADDSTFDSQRIAPDGSFSVTLDQPGTYTYHCEFHPNMEATIEVTG' A
#
# COMPACT_ATOMS: atom_id res chain seq x y z
N GLN A 1 0.71 11.98 2.38
CA GLN A 1 1.71 11.23 1.61
C GLN A 1 2.10 10.03 2.45
N PRO A 2 2.03 8.79 1.92
CA PRO A 2 2.53 7.67 2.69
C PRO A 2 4.05 7.83 2.80
N GLY A 3 4.57 7.79 4.03
CA GLY A 3 6.00 7.74 4.28
C GLY A 3 6.55 6.33 4.04
N ALA A 4 7.86 6.16 4.19
CA ALA A 4 8.46 4.83 4.27
C ALA A 4 7.95 4.10 5.53
N LEU A 5 7.57 2.84 5.39
CA LEU A 5 7.11 1.98 6.47
C LEU A 5 8.01 0.74 6.55
N THR A 6 8.57 0.44 7.72
CA THR A 6 9.35 -0.79 7.95
C THR A 6 8.61 -1.70 8.91
N VAL A 7 8.40 -2.97 8.54
CA VAL A 7 7.65 -3.97 9.33
C VAL A 7 8.29 -5.36 9.24
N PRO A 8 8.11 -6.26 10.22
CA PRO A 8 8.51 -7.67 10.08
C PRO A 8 7.65 -8.43 9.07
N ALA A 9 8.23 -9.48 8.47
CA ALA A 9 7.50 -10.45 7.66
C ALA A 9 6.33 -11.06 8.45
N GLY A 10 5.20 -11.22 7.78
CA GLY A 10 3.93 -11.67 8.38
C GLY A 10 3.08 -10.53 8.96
N THR A 11 3.50 -9.27 8.82
CA THR A 11 2.69 -8.12 9.24
C THR A 11 1.54 -7.89 8.26
N THR A 12 0.32 -7.78 8.78
CA THR A 12 -0.82 -7.26 8.02
C THR A 12 -0.83 -5.73 8.05
N ILE A 13 -0.70 -5.12 6.88
CA ILE A 13 -0.76 -3.67 6.70
C ILE A 13 -2.17 -3.31 6.22
N THR A 14 -2.74 -2.25 6.79
CA THR A 14 -4.07 -1.76 6.41
C THR A 14 -4.00 -0.29 6.01
N TRP A 15 -4.46 0.01 4.81
CA TRP A 15 -4.68 1.37 4.34
C TRP A 15 -6.14 1.73 4.55
N ARG A 16 -6.39 2.91 5.09
CA ARG A 16 -7.72 3.50 5.20
C ARG A 16 -7.76 4.76 4.37
N ASN A 17 -8.73 4.85 3.47
CA ASN A 17 -8.96 6.05 2.70
C ASN A 17 -9.82 7.03 3.51
N SER A 18 -9.17 7.97 4.19
CA SER A 18 -9.85 9.05 4.92
C SER A 18 -10.05 10.32 4.07
N ASP A 19 -9.85 10.22 2.75
CA ASP A 19 -10.03 11.31 1.79
C ASP A 19 -11.43 11.22 1.14
N VAL A 20 -11.87 12.32 0.52
CA VAL A 20 -13.08 12.39 -0.30
C VAL A 20 -12.87 11.84 -1.71
N ALA A 21 -11.63 11.77 -2.17
CA ALA A 21 -11.26 11.12 -3.42
C ALA A 21 -11.09 9.61 -3.23
N ALA A 22 -11.35 8.82 -4.28
CA ALA A 22 -10.97 7.42 -4.28
C ALA A 22 -9.47 7.27 -4.56
N HIS A 23 -8.87 6.20 -4.04
CA HIS A 23 -7.44 5.89 -4.20
C HIS A 23 -7.23 4.41 -4.49
N THR A 24 -6.03 4.06 -4.95
CA THR A 24 -5.54 2.68 -5.00
C THR A 24 -4.23 2.57 -4.23
N VAL A 25 -3.85 1.34 -3.93
CA VAL A 25 -2.56 0.93 -3.38
C VAL A 25 -2.11 -0.23 -4.25
N THR A 26 -1.31 0.09 -5.27
CA THR A 26 -0.93 -0.84 -6.34
C THR A 26 0.58 -1.02 -6.31
N ALA A 27 1.05 -2.24 -6.06
CA ALA A 27 2.47 -2.54 -6.03
C ALA A 27 3.06 -2.50 -7.44
N ASP A 28 4.25 -1.92 -7.60
CA ASP A 28 4.91 -1.78 -8.90
C ASP A 28 5.33 -3.14 -9.48
N ASP A 29 5.60 -4.11 -8.61
CA ASP A 29 5.94 -5.49 -8.95
C ASP A 29 4.72 -6.42 -9.07
N SER A 30 3.50 -5.85 -8.99
CA SER A 30 2.23 -6.58 -9.03
C SER A 30 1.99 -7.57 -7.88
N THR A 31 2.73 -7.47 -6.77
CA THR A 31 2.53 -8.34 -5.60
C THR A 31 1.20 -8.12 -4.89
N PHE A 32 0.64 -6.91 -4.97
CA PHE A 32 -0.71 -6.61 -4.52
C PHE A 32 -1.34 -5.48 -5.33
N ASP A 33 -2.67 -5.49 -5.40
CA ASP A 33 -3.49 -4.45 -5.98
C ASP A 33 -4.78 -4.32 -5.16
N SER A 34 -4.98 -3.15 -4.55
CA SER A 34 -6.19 -2.89 -3.77
C SER A 34 -7.44 -2.71 -4.61
N GLN A 35 -7.29 -2.52 -5.93
CA GLN A 35 -8.29 -1.89 -6.78
C GLN A 35 -8.70 -0.53 -6.20
N ARG A 36 -9.92 -0.07 -6.53
CA ARG A 36 -10.48 1.17 -6.03
C ARG A 36 -10.87 1.07 -4.55
N ILE A 37 -10.21 1.86 -3.71
CA ILE A 37 -10.62 2.15 -2.34
C ILE A 37 -11.47 3.42 -2.33
N ALA A 38 -12.78 3.26 -2.13
CA ALA A 38 -13.72 4.38 -1.99
C ALA A 38 -13.42 5.23 -0.73
N PRO A 39 -13.95 6.48 -0.63
CA PRO A 39 -13.95 7.23 0.62
C PRO A 39 -14.45 6.40 1.79
N ASP A 40 -13.79 6.52 2.94
CA ASP A 40 -13.98 5.72 4.16
C ASP A 40 -13.71 4.21 4.02
N GLY A 41 -13.31 3.75 2.83
CA GLY A 41 -12.94 2.38 2.54
C GLY A 41 -11.57 1.99 3.10
N SER A 42 -11.28 0.69 3.05
CA SER A 42 -9.98 0.15 3.46
C SER A 42 -9.54 -1.01 2.59
N PHE A 43 -8.23 -1.25 2.59
CA PHE A 43 -7.59 -2.40 1.98
C PHE A 43 -6.53 -2.94 2.94
N SER A 44 -6.39 -4.27 3.00
CA SER A 44 -5.38 -4.92 3.82
C SER A 44 -4.64 -5.98 3.02
N VAL A 45 -3.32 -6.08 3.23
CA VAL A 45 -2.49 -7.17 2.71
C VAL A 45 -1.49 -7.61 3.79
N THR A 46 -1.16 -8.90 3.80
CA THR A 46 -0.09 -9.46 4.63
C THR A 46 1.12 -9.72 3.75
N LEU A 47 2.29 -9.21 4.16
CA LEU A 47 3.54 -9.39 3.42
C LEU A 47 4.45 -10.37 4.18
N ASP A 48 4.53 -11.60 3.69
CA ASP A 48 5.25 -12.71 4.33
C ASP A 48 6.71 -12.85 3.88
N GLN A 49 7.13 -12.11 2.86
CA GLN A 49 8.47 -12.20 2.30
C GLN A 49 9.26 -10.92 2.63
N PRO A 50 10.47 -11.04 3.21
CA PRO A 50 11.36 -9.90 3.37
C PRO A 50 11.71 -9.28 2.02
N GLY A 51 11.79 -7.95 1.97
CA GLY A 51 12.05 -7.22 0.74
C GLY A 51 11.52 -5.79 0.78
N THR A 52 11.73 -5.08 -0.33
CA THR A 52 11.26 -3.70 -0.50
C THR A 52 10.13 -3.69 -1.52
N TYR A 53 8.97 -3.19 -1.10
CA TYR A 53 7.76 -3.10 -1.92
C TYR A 53 7.49 -1.62 -2.20
N THR A 54 7.68 -1.20 -3.44
CA THR A 54 7.23 0.12 -3.91
C THR A 54 5.81 0.03 -4.43
N TYR A 55 5.01 1.05 -4.17
CA TYR A 55 3.62 1.10 -4.59
C TYR A 55 3.19 2.53 -4.89
N HIS A 56 2.16 2.63 -5.71
CA HIS A 56 1.59 3.91 -6.14
C HIS A 56 0.07 3.88 -6.13
N CYS A 57 -0.53 5.08 -6.27
CA CYS A 57 -1.95 5.25 -6.59
C CYS A 57 -2.11 5.48 -8.09
N GLU A 58 -2.87 4.63 -8.77
CA GLU A 58 -3.08 4.70 -10.23
C GLU A 58 -3.76 6.00 -10.67
N PHE A 59 -4.54 6.63 -9.79
CA PHE A 59 -5.25 7.87 -10.09
C PHE A 59 -4.39 9.13 -9.90
N HIS A 60 -3.31 9.03 -9.11
CA HIS A 60 -2.53 10.18 -8.67
C HIS A 60 -1.03 9.86 -8.79
N PRO A 61 -0.38 10.18 -9.93
CA PRO A 61 0.98 9.74 -10.23
C PRO A 61 2.05 10.18 -9.23
N ASN A 62 1.79 11.24 -8.44
CA ASN A 62 2.72 11.74 -7.44
C ASN A 62 2.57 11.05 -6.07
N MET A 63 1.63 10.11 -5.93
CA MET A 63 1.40 9.35 -4.70
C MET A 63 2.10 8.01 -4.77
N GLU A 64 3.37 8.02 -4.39
CA GLU A 64 4.23 6.85 -4.33
C GLU A 64 4.76 6.66 -2.91
N ALA A 65 5.02 5.41 -2.52
CA ALA A 65 5.62 5.08 -1.24
C ALA A 65 6.29 3.70 -1.25
N THR A 66 6.97 3.39 -0.15
CA THR A 66 7.75 2.16 0.01
C THR A 66 7.45 1.49 1.34
N ILE A 67 7.32 0.16 1.31
CA ILE A 67 7.33 -0.70 2.50
C ILE A 67 8.62 -1.52 2.48
N GLU A 68 9.35 -1.51 3.58
CA GLU A 68 10.46 -2.44 3.84
C GLU A 68 9.96 -3.54 4.77
N VAL A 69 10.06 -4.79 4.33
CA VAL A 69 9.73 -5.98 5.12
C VAL A 69 11.01 -6.63 5.60
N THR A 70 11.19 -6.71 6.91
CA THR A 70 12.37 -7.33 7.54
C THR A 70 12.11 -8.82 7.84
N GLY A 71 13.18 -9.62 7.87
CA GLY A 71 13.13 -11.02 8.30
C GLY A 71 13.09 -11.20 9.82
#